data_AF-A0A947FRJ9-F1
#
_entry.id   AF-A0A947FRJ9-F1
#
_cell.length_a   1.000
_cell.length_b   1.000
_cell.length_c   1.000
_cell.angle_alpha   90.00
_cell.angle_beta   90.00
_cell.angle_gamma   90.00
#
_symmetry.space_group_name_H-M   'P 1'
#
loop_
_entity.id
_entity.type
_entity.pdbx_description
1 polymer ?
#
loop_
_entity_poly.entity_id
_entity_poly.type
_entity_poly.pdbx_seq_one_letter_code
_entity_poly.pdbx_strand_id
1 'polypeptide(L)'
;GTESLMLIASVIVALTIPVILYLQRLKSIELHNDEVTADLSAARIGGNPFAGFRMFFSNPYLLGIGLFILLYTSIGSFAYFEQKNLLVDFDRAARTQILGGVDFVVNCLTFAIGMFATGRIVTRFGMPVTLALVPVFVAAGLLILAVAPLLTVLLAFQVGRRAGNYAITRPAREMLFTAVDRETRFKAKPVIDIAVYRGGDAVSSIAFAGLTDGLGLGLGAVAAVGAGIASVWTAIGFYLGRLFDRTADVSHPSAAASETA
;
A
#
# COMPACT_ATOMS: atom_id res chain seq x y z
N GLY A 1 22.01 20.76 -9.46
CA GLY A 1 20.67 20.47 -8.93
C GLY A 1 20.57 19.05 -8.37
N THR A 2 20.71 18.04 -9.23
CA THR A 2 20.63 16.61 -8.85
C THR A 2 21.78 16.13 -7.97
N GLU A 3 23.01 16.63 -8.18
CA GLU A 3 24.17 16.27 -7.36
C GLU A 3 24.02 16.73 -5.90
N SER A 4 23.48 17.93 -5.69
CA SER A 4 23.16 18.45 -4.35
C SER A 4 22.11 17.59 -3.64
N LEU A 5 21.10 17.07 -4.36
CA LEU A 5 20.11 16.15 -3.81
C LEU A 5 20.73 14.80 -3.41
N MET A 6 21.68 14.28 -4.20
CA MET A 6 22.39 13.03 -3.87
C MET A 6 23.27 13.17 -2.63
N LEU A 7 23.96 14.31 -2.48
CA LEU A 7 24.76 14.62 -1.29
C LEU A 7 23.90 14.76 -0.04
N ILE A 8 22.73 15.42 -0.15
CA ILE A 8 21.80 15.52 0.98
C ILE A 8 21.28 14.13 1.38
N ALA A 9 20.89 13.31 0.40
CA ALA A 9 20.42 11.95 0.67
C ALA A 9 21.50 11.08 1.32
N SER A 10 22.76 11.15 0.87
CA SER A 10 23.85 10.38 1.45
C SER A 10 24.17 10.80 2.88
N VAL A 11 24.13 12.11 3.18
CA VAL A 11 24.31 12.63 4.54
C VAL A 11 23.19 12.18 5.47
N ILE A 12 21.92 12.24 5.03
CA ILE A 12 20.78 11.76 5.84
C ILE A 12 20.92 10.28 6.16
N VAL A 13 21.30 9.46 5.17
CA VAL A 13 21.52 8.01 5.38
C VAL A 13 22.71 7.78 6.32
N ALA A 14 23.83 8.47 6.12
CA ALA A 14 24.99 8.34 6.99
C ALA A 14 24.67 8.74 8.44
N LEU A 15 23.80 9.74 8.65
CA LEU A 15 23.36 10.21 9.97
C LEU A 15 22.47 9.19 10.70
N THR A 16 21.86 8.23 10.02
CA THR A 16 21.11 7.16 10.70
C THR A 16 22.01 6.25 11.55
N ILE A 17 23.26 6.03 11.15
CA ILE A 17 24.22 5.20 11.89
C ILE A 17 24.52 5.77 13.29
N PRO A 18 24.95 7.03 13.46
CA PRO A 18 25.21 7.59 14.79
C PRO A 18 23.93 7.68 15.63
N VAL A 19 22.75 7.90 15.04
CA VAL A 19 21.47 7.86 15.77
C VAL A 19 21.19 6.45 16.31
N ILE A 20 21.38 5.40 15.50
CA ILE A 20 21.23 4.00 15.95
C ILE A 20 22.20 3.69 17.08
N LEU A 21 23.48 4.08 16.94
CA LEU A 21 24.50 3.85 17.97
C LEU A 21 24.18 4.62 19.26
N TYR A 22 23.68 5.85 19.15
CA TYR A 22 23.27 6.65 20.31
C TYR A 22 22.05 6.03 21.02
N LEU A 23 21.04 5.59 20.28
CA LEU A 23 19.88 4.89 20.84
C LEU A 23 20.26 3.55 21.49
N GLN A 24 21.19 2.79 20.90
CA GLN A 24 21.72 1.57 21.50
C GLN A 24 22.48 1.86 22.79
N ARG A 25 23.26 2.95 22.83
CA ARG A 25 23.98 3.39 24.03
C ARG A 25 23.02 3.86 25.13
N LEU A 26 21.95 4.59 24.80
CA LEU A 26 20.90 4.98 25.75
C LEU A 26 20.20 3.75 26.34
N LYS A 27 19.93 2.73 25.51
CA LYS A 27 19.35 1.46 25.97
C LYS A 27 20.21 0.77 27.02
N SER A 28 21.53 0.74 26.86
CA SER A 28 22.44 0.05 27.78
C SER A 28 22.76 0.88 29.03
N ILE A 29 23.01 2.19 28.88
CA ILE A 29 23.52 3.02 29.98
C ILE A 29 22.40 3.58 30.86
N GLU A 30 21.29 4.01 30.26
CA GLU A 30 20.30 4.82 30.99
C GLU A 30 19.09 4.00 31.44
N LEU A 31 18.67 3.01 30.64
CA LEU A 31 17.56 2.12 30.97
C LEU A 31 17.98 0.85 31.75
N HIS A 32 19.28 0.58 31.94
CA HIS A 32 19.79 -0.64 32.61
C HIS A 32 19.15 -1.94 32.09
N ASN A 33 18.81 -1.98 30.80
CA ASN A 33 18.09 -3.09 30.17
C ASN A 33 19.00 -4.25 29.73
N ASP A 34 20.22 -4.36 30.30
CA ASP A 34 21.21 -5.37 29.93
C ASP A 34 20.74 -6.81 30.26
N GLU A 35 19.89 -6.97 31.27
CA GLU A 35 19.29 -8.26 31.63
C GLU A 35 17.97 -8.58 30.90
N VAL A 36 17.38 -7.59 30.21
CA VAL A 36 16.18 -7.80 29.38
C VAL A 36 16.62 -8.38 28.04
N THR A 37 16.99 -9.66 28.08
CA THR A 37 17.05 -10.47 26.88
C THR A 37 15.62 -10.68 26.40
N ALA A 38 15.30 -10.14 25.22
CA ALA A 38 14.06 -10.51 24.56
C ALA A 38 14.09 -12.03 24.40
N ASP A 39 13.14 -12.74 25.01
CA ASP A 39 13.02 -14.18 24.81
C ASP A 39 12.68 -14.44 23.34
N LEU A 40 13.73 -14.65 22.55
CA LEU A 40 13.64 -14.94 21.13
C LEU A 40 13.17 -16.37 20.90
N SER A 41 13.02 -17.23 21.92
CA SER A 41 12.50 -18.59 21.73
C SER A 41 11.06 -18.58 21.23
N ALA A 42 10.23 -17.68 21.75
CA ALA A 42 8.89 -17.39 21.22
C ALA A 42 8.90 -16.63 19.88
N ALA A 43 10.06 -16.09 19.46
CA ALA A 43 10.27 -15.44 18.16
C ALA A 43 10.98 -16.35 17.14
N ARG A 44 11.51 -17.51 17.55
CA ARG A 44 12.09 -18.53 16.68
C ARG A 44 10.97 -19.24 15.95
N ILE A 45 10.54 -18.62 14.87
CA ILE A 45 9.63 -19.24 13.91
C ILE A 45 10.48 -20.20 13.09
N GLY A 46 10.64 -21.42 13.62
CA GLY A 46 11.30 -22.52 12.92
C GLY A 46 10.49 -23.01 11.72
N GLY A 47 11.19 -23.62 10.77
CA GLY A 47 10.57 -24.36 9.66
C GLY A 47 11.05 -23.96 8.27
N ASN A 48 10.44 -24.56 7.25
CA ASN A 48 10.80 -24.38 5.85
C ASN A 48 10.47 -22.94 5.38
N PRO A 49 11.44 -22.18 4.81
CA PRO A 49 11.21 -20.85 4.23
C PRO A 49 10.11 -20.82 3.16
N PHE A 50 9.88 -21.92 2.44
CA PHE A 50 8.83 -22.05 1.43
C PHE A 50 7.44 -22.34 2.01
N ALA A 51 7.32 -22.61 3.32
CA ALA A 51 6.03 -22.81 3.95
C ALA A 51 5.11 -21.59 3.81
N GLY A 52 5.69 -20.38 3.71
CA GLY A 52 4.94 -19.15 3.45
C GLY A 52 4.16 -19.16 2.13
N PHE A 53 4.72 -19.76 1.06
CA PHE A 53 4.02 -19.91 -0.21
C PHE A 53 2.84 -20.87 -0.08
N ARG A 54 3.04 -22.02 0.56
CA ARG A 54 1.96 -22.97 0.82
C ARG A 54 0.86 -22.34 1.67
N MET A 55 1.21 -21.64 2.74
CA MET A 55 0.26 -20.92 3.59
C MET A 55 -0.53 -19.87 2.81
N PHE A 56 0.14 -19.10 1.94
CA PHE A 56 -0.50 -18.12 1.07
C PHE A 56 -1.53 -18.77 0.13
N PHE A 57 -1.14 -19.83 -0.59
CA PHE A 57 -2.04 -20.46 -1.56
C PHE A 57 -3.15 -21.30 -0.93
N SER A 58 -2.97 -21.78 0.30
CA SER A 58 -4.00 -22.56 1.01
C SER A 58 -5.03 -21.70 1.74
N ASN A 59 -4.71 -20.44 2.06
CA ASN A 59 -5.59 -19.59 2.87
C ASN A 59 -6.35 -18.59 1.98
N PRO A 60 -7.70 -18.71 1.86
CA PRO A 60 -8.48 -17.83 0.99
C PRO A 60 -8.45 -16.36 1.42
N TYR A 61 -8.26 -16.07 2.71
CA TYR A 61 -8.12 -14.70 3.21
C TYR A 61 -6.80 -14.08 2.74
N LEU A 62 -5.69 -14.82 2.79
CA LEU A 62 -4.39 -14.37 2.29
C LEU A 62 -4.40 -14.20 0.76
N LEU A 63 -5.05 -15.12 0.04
CA LEU A 63 -5.27 -14.96 -1.41
C LEU A 63 -6.05 -13.68 -1.72
N GLY A 64 -7.07 -13.35 -0.93
CA GLY A 64 -7.80 -12.09 -1.06
C GLY A 64 -6.88 -10.87 -0.87
N ILE A 65 -6.02 -10.86 0.16
CA ILE A 65 -5.03 -9.79 0.35
C ILE A 65 -4.04 -9.73 -0.82
N GLY A 66 -3.57 -10.88 -1.31
CA GLY A 66 -2.69 -10.97 -2.47
C GLY A 66 -3.34 -10.39 -3.73
N LEU A 67 -4.59 -10.76 -4.00
CA LEU A 67 -5.38 -10.23 -5.10
C LEU A 67 -5.60 -8.73 -4.96
N PHE A 68 -5.91 -8.25 -3.75
CA PHE A 68 -6.04 -6.82 -3.47
C PHE A 68 -4.76 -6.04 -3.84
N ILE A 69 -3.59 -6.58 -3.50
CA ILE A 69 -2.30 -5.96 -3.86
C ILE A 69 -2.03 -6.06 -5.36
N LEU A 70 -2.31 -7.20 -5.98
CA LEU A 70 -2.12 -7.40 -7.40
C LEU A 70 -2.94 -6.38 -8.21
N LEU A 71 -4.21 -6.19 -7.85
CA LEU A 71 -5.07 -5.19 -8.49
C LEU A 71 -4.54 -3.77 -8.28
N TYR A 72 -4.02 -3.45 -7.08
CA TYR A 72 -3.37 -2.17 -6.82
C TYR A 72 -2.13 -1.94 -7.71
N THR A 73 -1.26 -2.95 -7.85
CA THR A 73 -0.05 -2.82 -8.66
C THR A 73 -0.39 -2.69 -10.15
N SER A 74 -1.47 -3.32 -10.62
CA SER A 74 -1.96 -3.14 -11.99
C SER A 74 -2.31 -1.69 -12.34
N ILE A 75 -2.88 -0.94 -11.40
CA ILE A 75 -3.14 0.50 -11.59
C ILE A 75 -1.83 1.30 -11.64
N GLY A 76 -0.81 0.85 -10.92
CA GLY A 76 0.51 1.48 -10.88
C GLY A 76 1.16 1.55 -12.26
N SER A 77 1.13 0.45 -13.02
CA SER A 77 1.66 0.38 -14.38
C SER A 77 0.98 1.40 -15.29
N PHE A 78 -0.37 1.44 -15.29
CA PHE A 78 -1.13 2.41 -16.09
C PHE A 78 -0.70 3.86 -15.80
N ALA A 79 -0.70 4.23 -14.51
CA ALA A 79 -0.38 5.60 -14.11
C ALA A 79 1.05 6.01 -14.48
N TYR A 80 2.00 5.05 -14.47
CA TYR A 80 3.37 5.29 -14.89
C TYR A 80 3.48 5.56 -16.39
N PHE A 81 2.81 4.76 -17.22
CA PHE A 81 2.85 4.91 -18.68
C PHE A 81 2.16 6.20 -19.14
N GLU A 82 0.99 6.53 -18.59
CA GLU A 82 0.33 7.81 -18.87
C GLU A 82 1.20 9.00 -18.50
N GLN A 83 1.85 8.93 -17.34
CA GLN A 83 2.76 9.98 -16.90
C GLN A 83 3.95 10.10 -17.84
N LYS A 84 4.49 8.98 -18.32
CA LYS A 84 5.58 8.98 -19.30
C LYS A 84 5.14 9.62 -20.62
N ASN A 85 3.94 9.31 -21.10
CA ASN A 85 3.40 9.85 -22.35
C ASN A 85 3.12 11.34 -22.25
N LEU A 86 2.40 11.80 -21.21
CA LEU A 86 2.03 13.21 -21.07
C LEU A 86 3.20 14.13 -20.68
N LEU A 87 4.31 13.56 -20.19
CA LEU A 87 5.52 14.34 -19.88
C LEU A 87 6.59 14.28 -20.98
N VAL A 88 6.32 13.63 -22.12
CA VAL A 88 7.35 13.37 -23.16
C VAL A 88 7.95 14.64 -23.77
N ASP A 89 7.19 15.73 -23.85
CA ASP A 89 7.63 16.99 -24.45
C ASP A 89 8.34 17.92 -23.46
N PHE A 90 8.27 17.62 -22.16
CA PHE A 90 8.92 18.41 -21.13
C PHE A 90 10.41 18.07 -21.07
N ASP A 91 11.25 19.08 -20.81
CA ASP A 91 12.66 18.84 -20.55
C ASP A 91 12.88 18.14 -19.19
N ARG A 92 14.11 17.65 -18.96
CA ARG A 92 14.43 16.90 -17.74
C ARG A 92 14.26 17.75 -16.47
N ALA A 93 14.53 19.05 -16.55
CA ALA A 93 14.44 19.97 -15.41
C ALA A 93 12.98 20.20 -15.00
N ALA A 94 12.10 20.51 -15.96
CA ALA A 94 10.66 20.68 -15.75
C ALA A 94 10.00 19.40 -15.26
N ARG A 95 10.34 18.22 -15.82
CA ARG A 95 9.85 16.93 -15.31
C ARG A 95 10.23 16.73 -13.84
N THR A 96 11.47 17.03 -13.48
CA THR A 96 11.94 16.90 -12.10
C THR A 96 11.19 17.85 -11.17
N GLN A 97 10.97 19.09 -11.58
CA GLN A 97 10.23 20.08 -10.80
C GLN A 97 8.75 19.69 -10.61
N ILE A 98 8.08 19.26 -11.67
CA ILE A 98 6.68 18.81 -11.63
C ILE A 98 6.54 17.60 -10.71
N LEU A 99 7.38 16.58 -10.89
CA LEU A 99 7.31 15.36 -10.09
C LEU A 99 7.72 15.60 -8.63
N GLY A 100 8.71 16.46 -8.39
CA GLY A 100 9.07 16.90 -7.04
C GLY A 100 7.91 17.62 -6.34
N GLY A 101 7.17 18.47 -7.06
CA GLY A 101 5.95 19.10 -6.55
C GLY A 101 4.85 18.10 -6.20
N VAL A 102 4.61 17.12 -7.08
CA VAL A 102 3.67 16.01 -6.82
C VAL A 102 4.08 15.24 -5.57
N ASP A 103 5.35 14.86 -5.45
CA ASP A 103 5.87 14.13 -4.29
C ASP A 103 5.73 14.95 -3.00
N PHE A 104 6.01 16.24 -3.05
CA PHE A 104 5.81 17.13 -1.90
C PHE A 104 4.35 17.13 -1.44
N VAL A 105 3.40 17.36 -2.36
CA VAL A 105 1.96 17.37 -2.04
C VAL A 105 1.49 16.02 -1.53
N VAL A 106 1.93 14.91 -2.15
CA VAL A 106 1.60 13.55 -1.70
C VAL A 106 2.03 13.35 -0.26
N ASN A 107 3.26 13.72 0.12
CA ASN A 107 3.76 13.52 1.47
C ASN A 107 3.02 14.40 2.49
N CYS A 108 2.77 15.68 2.17
CA CYS A 108 1.99 16.57 3.03
C CYS A 108 0.57 16.04 3.27
N LEU A 109 -0.13 15.61 2.22
CA LEU A 109 -1.46 15.02 2.32
C LEU A 109 -1.43 13.69 3.07
N THR A 110 -0.43 12.84 2.80
CA THR A 110 -0.28 11.55 3.50
C THR A 110 -0.17 11.78 5.00
N PHE A 111 0.64 12.74 5.43
CA PHE A 111 0.79 13.07 6.84
C PHE A 111 -0.51 13.61 7.45
N ALA A 112 -1.16 14.55 6.78
CA ALA A 112 -2.42 15.13 7.26
C ALA A 112 -3.54 14.08 7.38
N ILE A 113 -3.74 13.26 6.34
CA ILE A 113 -4.75 12.19 6.33
C ILE A 113 -4.38 11.10 7.34
N GLY A 114 -3.10 10.74 7.43
CA GLY A 114 -2.56 9.79 8.40
C GLY A 114 -2.91 10.17 9.83
N MET A 115 -2.60 11.41 10.21
CA MET A 115 -2.78 11.94 11.56
C MET A 115 -4.25 12.20 11.92
N PHE A 116 -5.03 12.74 10.98
CA PHE A 116 -6.38 13.21 11.29
C PHE A 116 -7.50 12.28 10.79
N ALA A 117 -7.33 11.58 9.68
CA ALA A 117 -8.44 10.86 9.06
C ALA A 117 -8.36 9.34 9.26
N THR A 118 -7.17 8.73 9.13
CA THR A 118 -7.03 7.26 9.01
C THR A 118 -7.69 6.49 10.15
N GLY A 119 -7.33 6.79 11.41
CA GLY A 119 -7.94 6.13 12.57
C GLY A 119 -9.44 6.42 12.69
N ARG A 120 -9.87 7.65 12.37
CA ARG A 120 -11.29 8.05 12.43
C ARG A 120 -12.13 7.35 11.36
N ILE A 121 -11.58 7.12 10.16
CA ILE A 121 -12.28 6.43 9.08
C ILE A 121 -12.54 4.98 9.49
N VAL A 122 -11.52 4.30 10.02
CA VAL A 122 -11.66 2.89 10.43
C VAL A 122 -12.66 2.74 11.58
N THR A 123 -12.58 3.57 12.62
CA THR A 123 -13.48 3.43 13.78
C THR A 123 -14.92 3.87 13.49
N ARG A 124 -15.13 4.84 12.58
CA ARG A 124 -16.46 5.36 12.28
C ARG A 124 -17.19 4.62 11.16
N PHE A 125 -16.47 4.19 10.11
CA PHE A 125 -17.05 3.58 8.91
C PHE A 125 -16.68 2.11 8.72
N GLY A 126 -15.80 1.57 9.57
CA GLY A 126 -15.38 0.17 9.52
C GLY A 126 -14.31 -0.14 8.49
N MET A 127 -13.82 -1.38 8.51
CA MET A 127 -12.78 -1.86 7.60
C MET A 127 -13.24 -1.95 6.13
N PRO A 128 -14.49 -2.35 5.79
CA PRO A 128 -14.96 -2.44 4.40
C PRO A 128 -14.88 -1.10 3.67
N VAL A 129 -15.36 -0.03 4.29
CA VAL A 129 -15.35 1.31 3.68
C VAL A 129 -13.93 1.82 3.53
N THR A 130 -13.09 1.60 4.56
CA THR A 130 -11.69 2.02 4.55
C THR A 130 -10.91 1.40 3.38
N LEU A 131 -11.06 0.09 3.13
CA LEU A 131 -10.38 -0.60 2.04
C LEU A 131 -10.96 -0.28 0.66
N ALA A 132 -12.26 0.02 0.58
CA ALA A 132 -12.93 0.36 -0.66
C ALA A 132 -12.69 1.82 -1.13
N LEU A 133 -12.39 2.73 -0.19
CA LEU A 133 -12.30 4.17 -0.45
C LEU A 133 -11.32 4.55 -1.58
N VAL A 134 -10.08 4.09 -1.48
CA VAL A 134 -9.03 4.39 -2.46
C VAL A 134 -9.31 3.73 -3.83
N PRO A 135 -9.69 2.44 -3.90
CA PRO A 135 -10.13 1.82 -5.15
C PRO A 135 -11.28 2.57 -5.85
N VAL A 136 -12.29 3.02 -5.11
CA VAL A 136 -13.41 3.81 -5.68
C VAL A 136 -12.92 5.13 -6.26
N PHE A 137 -12.07 5.85 -5.51
CA PHE A 137 -11.43 7.06 -6.01
C PHE A 137 -10.64 6.79 -7.29
N VAL A 138 -9.91 5.68 -7.34
CA VAL A 138 -9.12 5.29 -8.50
C VAL A 138 -10.01 4.98 -9.70
N ALA A 139 -11.10 4.22 -9.51
CA ALA A 139 -12.05 3.91 -10.58
C ALA A 139 -12.64 5.19 -11.19
N ALA A 140 -13.09 6.12 -10.35
CA ALA A 140 -13.61 7.41 -10.79
C ALA A 140 -12.54 8.23 -11.53
N GLY A 141 -11.33 8.32 -10.98
CA GLY A 141 -10.22 9.05 -11.60
C GLY A 141 -9.81 8.48 -12.97
N LEU A 142 -9.84 7.16 -13.13
CA LEU A 142 -9.56 6.50 -14.40
C LEU A 142 -10.66 6.74 -15.44
N LEU A 143 -11.93 6.73 -15.04
CA LEU A 143 -13.03 7.10 -15.95
C LEU A 143 -12.93 8.56 -16.40
N ILE A 144 -12.53 9.48 -15.51
CA ILE A 144 -12.30 10.88 -15.87
C ILE A 144 -11.12 10.98 -16.85
N LEU A 145 -10.01 10.30 -16.58
CA LEU A 145 -8.85 10.27 -17.49
C LEU A 145 -9.18 9.64 -18.85
N ALA A 146 -10.10 8.68 -18.89
CA ALA A 146 -10.54 8.05 -20.14
C ALA A 146 -11.18 9.05 -21.11
N VAL A 147 -11.89 10.05 -20.58
CA VAL A 147 -12.59 11.08 -21.36
C VAL A 147 -11.77 12.36 -21.49
N ALA A 148 -10.96 12.69 -20.49
CA ALA A 148 -10.16 13.91 -20.41
C ALA A 148 -8.69 13.60 -20.03
N PRO A 149 -7.86 13.14 -20.99
CA PRO A 149 -6.45 12.79 -20.77
C PRO A 149 -5.57 14.04 -20.67
N LEU A 150 -5.85 14.90 -19.69
CA LEU A 150 -5.11 16.13 -19.43
C LEU A 150 -4.03 15.89 -18.37
N LEU A 151 -2.87 16.53 -18.54
CA LEU A 151 -1.77 16.41 -17.58
C LEU A 151 -2.20 16.78 -16.16
N THR A 152 -2.96 17.86 -15.99
CA THR A 152 -3.44 18.31 -14.67
C THR A 152 -4.35 17.28 -13.99
N VAL A 153 -5.23 16.62 -14.76
CA VAL A 153 -6.10 15.54 -14.28
C VAL A 153 -5.25 14.34 -13.85
N LEU A 154 -4.25 13.96 -14.65
CA LEU A 154 -3.34 12.87 -14.31
C LEU A 154 -2.54 13.16 -13.04
N LEU A 155 -2.00 14.37 -12.89
CA LEU A 155 -1.24 14.76 -11.70
C LEU A 155 -2.14 14.76 -10.45
N ALA A 156 -3.36 15.30 -10.54
CA ALA A 156 -4.32 15.26 -9.43
C ALA A 156 -4.70 13.81 -9.05
N PHE A 157 -4.95 12.97 -10.04
CA PHE A 157 -5.18 11.53 -9.85
C PHE A 157 -4.01 10.84 -9.15
N GLN A 158 -2.78 11.09 -9.60
CA GLN A 158 -1.56 10.52 -9.00
C GLN A 158 -1.38 10.97 -7.56
N VAL A 159 -1.64 12.24 -7.26
CA VAL A 159 -1.59 12.79 -5.90
C VAL A 159 -2.59 12.05 -5.01
N GLY A 160 -3.86 12.02 -5.39
CA GLY A 160 -4.92 11.38 -4.60
C GLY A 160 -4.70 9.88 -4.41
N ARG A 161 -4.30 9.17 -5.48
CA ARG A 161 -4.02 7.73 -5.45
C ARG A 161 -2.86 7.42 -4.50
N ARG A 162 -1.74 8.14 -4.61
CA ARG A 162 -0.55 7.88 -3.79
C ARG A 162 -0.77 8.29 -2.34
N ALA A 163 -1.35 9.46 -2.09
CA ALA A 163 -1.67 9.90 -0.74
C ALA A 163 -2.67 8.96 -0.05
N GLY A 164 -3.73 8.57 -0.76
CA GLY A 164 -4.71 7.59 -0.27
C GLY A 164 -4.07 6.23 0.00
N ASN A 165 -3.19 5.75 -0.90
CA ASN A 165 -2.49 4.49 -0.68
C ASN A 165 -1.61 4.53 0.58
N TYR A 166 -0.84 5.59 0.77
CA TYR A 166 0.09 5.69 1.90
C TYR A 166 -0.62 5.96 3.23
N ALA A 167 -1.62 6.82 3.25
CA ALA A 167 -2.33 7.17 4.47
C ALA A 167 -3.38 6.14 4.86
N ILE A 168 -4.06 5.51 3.90
CA ILE A 168 -5.25 4.69 4.16
C ILE A 168 -4.99 3.23 3.81
N THR A 169 -4.71 2.92 2.55
CA THR A 169 -4.63 1.53 2.07
C THR A 169 -3.53 0.73 2.74
N ARG A 170 -2.34 1.30 2.92
CA ARG A 170 -1.21 0.61 3.57
C ARG A 170 -1.53 0.29 5.03
N PRO A 171 -1.91 1.25 5.90
CA PRO A 171 -2.32 0.94 7.27
C PRO A 171 -3.50 -0.04 7.35
N ALA A 172 -4.53 0.15 6.52
CA ALA A 172 -5.68 -0.75 6.44
C ALA A 172 -5.27 -2.21 6.14
N ARG A 173 -4.34 -2.39 5.20
CA ARG A 173 -3.79 -3.70 4.86
C ARG A 173 -2.95 -4.30 5.99
N GLU A 174 -2.18 -3.48 6.69
CA GLU A 174 -1.44 -3.92 7.88
C GLU A 174 -2.39 -4.39 8.99
N MET A 175 -3.54 -3.72 9.14
CA MET A 175 -4.60 -4.16 10.04
C MET A 175 -5.19 -5.52 9.62
N LEU A 176 -5.40 -5.79 8.32
CA LEU A 176 -5.88 -7.11 7.88
C LEU A 176 -4.98 -8.27 8.34
N PHE A 177 -3.67 -8.06 8.44
CA PHE A 177 -2.76 -9.07 8.94
C PHE A 177 -2.90 -9.31 10.44
N THR A 178 -3.50 -8.42 11.21
CA THR A 178 -3.70 -8.60 12.66
C THR A 178 -4.66 -9.75 12.98
N ALA A 179 -5.60 -10.05 12.09
CA ALA A 179 -6.54 -11.17 12.18
C ALA A 179 -5.91 -12.54 11.87
N VAL A 180 -4.65 -12.58 11.42
CA VAL A 180 -3.93 -13.80 11.08
C VAL A 180 -2.99 -14.19 12.21
N ASP A 181 -2.85 -15.49 12.48
CA ASP A 181 -1.90 -16.02 13.46
C ASP A 181 -0.46 -15.58 13.16
N ARG A 182 0.37 -15.55 14.22
CA ARG A 182 1.72 -14.98 14.16
C ARG A 182 2.63 -15.72 13.17
N GLU A 183 2.53 -17.05 13.10
CA GLU A 183 3.38 -17.86 12.22
C GLU A 183 3.05 -17.60 10.75
N THR A 184 1.78 -17.68 10.40
CA THR A 184 1.28 -17.39 9.06
C THR A 184 1.60 -15.95 8.66
N ARG A 185 1.39 -14.97 9.56
CA ARG A 185 1.77 -13.59 9.30
C ARG A 185 3.25 -13.45 8.98
N PHE A 186 4.14 -14.08 9.77
CA PHE A 186 5.58 -13.96 9.58
C PHE A 186 6.07 -14.63 8.29
N LYS A 187 5.52 -15.80 7.94
CA LYS A 187 5.95 -16.57 6.77
C LYS A 187 5.30 -16.10 5.46
N ALA A 188 4.02 -15.74 5.48
CA ALA A 188 3.28 -15.40 4.27
C ALA A 188 3.34 -13.90 3.92
N LYS A 189 3.48 -13.00 4.91
CA LYS A 189 3.54 -11.56 4.63
C LYS A 189 4.70 -11.18 3.69
N PRO A 190 5.95 -11.67 3.88
CA PRO A 190 7.03 -11.38 2.94
C PRO A 190 6.75 -11.89 1.52
N VAL A 191 6.09 -13.06 1.38
CA VAL A 191 5.68 -13.60 0.09
C VAL A 191 4.71 -12.64 -0.61
N ILE A 192 3.72 -12.13 0.13
CA ILE A 192 2.75 -11.17 -0.39
C ILE A 192 3.43 -9.81 -0.73
N ASP A 193 4.21 -9.26 0.20
CA ASP A 193 4.81 -7.93 0.04
C ASP A 193 5.92 -7.89 -1.02
N ILE A 194 6.60 -9.01 -1.28
CA ILE A 194 7.68 -9.08 -2.26
C ILE A 194 7.20 -9.80 -3.52
N ALA A 195 6.85 -11.09 -3.43
CA ALA A 195 6.57 -11.90 -4.62
C ALA A 195 5.28 -11.46 -5.31
N VAL A 196 4.19 -11.26 -4.56
CA VAL A 196 2.91 -10.82 -5.17
C VAL A 196 2.98 -9.37 -5.63
N TYR A 197 3.53 -8.47 -4.80
CA TYR A 197 3.67 -7.07 -5.20
C TYR A 197 4.58 -6.91 -6.43
N ARG A 198 5.80 -7.45 -6.38
CA ARG A 198 6.79 -7.29 -7.46
C ARG A 198 6.43 -8.12 -8.68
N GLY A 199 5.96 -9.36 -8.49
CA GLY A 199 5.49 -10.21 -9.57
C GLY A 199 4.25 -9.62 -10.25
N GLY A 200 3.31 -9.08 -9.46
CA GLY A 200 2.13 -8.40 -9.96
C GLY A 200 2.47 -7.15 -10.77
N ASP A 201 3.46 -6.36 -10.35
CA ASP A 201 3.94 -5.18 -11.08
C ASP A 201 4.55 -5.56 -12.44
N ALA A 202 5.36 -6.64 -12.48
CA ALA A 202 5.93 -7.15 -13.72
C ALA A 202 4.84 -7.69 -14.67
N VAL A 203 3.94 -8.54 -14.17
CA VAL A 203 2.82 -9.10 -14.94
C VAL A 203 1.92 -7.98 -15.47
N SER A 204 1.61 -6.99 -14.65
CA SER A 204 0.76 -5.87 -15.03
C SER A 204 1.41 -4.97 -16.08
N SER A 205 2.72 -4.77 -16.00
CA SER A 205 3.46 -4.01 -17.00
C SER A 205 3.50 -4.73 -18.36
N ILE A 206 3.65 -6.06 -18.36
CA ILE A 206 3.56 -6.89 -19.57
C ILE A 206 2.12 -6.86 -20.13
N ALA A 207 1.12 -7.01 -19.26
CA ALA A 207 -0.29 -6.96 -19.67
C ALA A 207 -0.65 -5.59 -20.27
N PHE A 208 -0.16 -4.50 -19.66
CA PHE A 208 -0.33 -3.15 -20.19
C PHE A 208 0.31 -3.02 -21.58
N ALA A 209 1.56 -3.44 -21.74
CA ALA A 209 2.23 -3.40 -23.05
C ALA A 209 1.51 -4.28 -24.10
N GLY A 210 0.97 -5.44 -23.70
CA GLY A 210 0.15 -6.27 -24.57
C GLY A 210 -1.16 -5.58 -25.00
N LEU A 211 -1.80 -4.82 -24.10
CA LEU A 211 -2.99 -4.03 -24.38
C LEU A 211 -2.69 -2.85 -25.31
N THR A 212 -1.61 -2.10 -25.08
CA THR A 212 -1.26 -0.92 -25.89
C THR A 212 -0.58 -1.29 -27.20
N ASP A 213 0.52 -2.05 -27.13
CA ASP A 213 1.42 -2.29 -28.26
C ASP A 213 0.96 -3.50 -29.07
N GLY A 214 0.36 -4.50 -28.40
CA GLY A 214 -0.15 -5.71 -29.04
C GLY A 214 -1.54 -5.52 -29.66
N LEU A 215 -2.50 -5.00 -28.88
CA LEU A 215 -3.89 -4.80 -29.32
C LEU A 215 -4.17 -3.39 -29.87
N GLY A 216 -3.22 -2.46 -29.76
CA GLY A 216 -3.37 -1.09 -30.26
C GLY A 216 -4.37 -0.25 -29.47
N LEU A 217 -4.68 -0.60 -28.21
CA LEU A 217 -5.66 0.14 -27.43
C LEU A 217 -5.15 1.54 -27.10
N GLY A 218 -5.96 2.55 -27.46
CA GLY A 218 -5.71 3.93 -27.07
C GLY A 218 -5.87 4.16 -25.57
N LEU A 219 -5.28 5.24 -25.07
CA LEU A 219 -5.24 5.62 -23.65
C LEU A 219 -6.62 5.56 -22.96
N GLY A 220 -7.67 6.05 -23.63
CA GLY A 220 -9.04 6.00 -23.09
C GLY A 220 -9.59 4.57 -22.89
N ALA A 221 -9.31 3.66 -23.82
CA ALA A 221 -9.72 2.26 -23.70
C ALA A 221 -8.97 1.55 -22.56
N VAL A 222 -7.66 1.81 -22.43
CA VAL A 222 -6.86 1.25 -21.34
C VAL A 222 -7.29 1.83 -19.98
N ALA A 223 -7.64 3.11 -19.92
CA ALA A 223 -8.20 3.74 -18.73
C ALA A 223 -9.55 3.12 -18.31
N ALA A 224 -10.41 2.78 -19.28
CA ALA A 224 -11.66 2.06 -19.02
C ALA A 224 -11.43 0.64 -18.47
N VAL A 225 -10.46 -0.09 -19.02
CA VAL A 225 -10.03 -1.39 -18.47
C VAL A 225 -9.51 -1.22 -17.04
N GLY A 226 -8.68 -0.21 -16.80
CA GLY A 226 -8.17 0.14 -15.47
C GLY A 226 -9.29 0.48 -14.48
N ALA A 227 -10.33 1.18 -14.91
CA ALA A 227 -11.51 1.47 -14.08
C ALA A 227 -12.28 0.18 -13.72
N GLY A 228 -12.36 -0.78 -14.64
CA GLY A 228 -12.90 -2.11 -14.38
C GLY A 228 -12.07 -2.88 -13.33
N ILE A 229 -10.74 -2.87 -13.48
CA ILE A 229 -9.81 -3.45 -12.49
C ILE A 229 -10.00 -2.79 -11.12
N ALA A 230 -10.10 -1.46 -11.07
CA ALA A 230 -10.33 -0.71 -9.83
C ALA A 230 -11.69 -1.01 -9.20
N SER A 231 -12.72 -1.30 -10.00
CA SER A 231 -14.04 -1.71 -9.51
C SER A 231 -14.02 -3.11 -8.88
N VAL A 232 -13.29 -4.06 -9.50
CA VAL A 232 -13.02 -5.37 -8.88
C VAL A 232 -12.22 -5.18 -7.60
N TRP A 233 -11.24 -4.28 -7.59
CA TRP A 233 -10.44 -3.95 -6.42
C TRP A 233 -11.29 -3.39 -5.28
N THR A 234 -12.25 -2.52 -5.58
CA THR A 234 -13.27 -2.05 -4.62
C THR A 234 -14.03 -3.23 -4.00
N ALA A 235 -14.54 -4.14 -4.84
CA ALA A 235 -15.33 -5.28 -4.37
C ALA A 235 -14.52 -6.20 -3.45
N ILE A 236 -13.26 -6.50 -3.81
CA ILE A 236 -12.35 -7.31 -3.00
C ILE A 236 -12.02 -6.59 -1.68
N GLY A 237 -11.72 -5.29 -1.72
CA GLY A 237 -11.45 -4.49 -0.52
C GLY A 237 -12.64 -4.49 0.45
N PHE A 238 -13.85 -4.29 -0.09
CA PHE A 238 -15.08 -4.33 0.70
C PHE A 238 -15.29 -5.72 1.33
N TYR A 239 -15.10 -6.79 0.56
CA TYR A 239 -15.24 -8.16 1.03
C TYR A 239 -14.24 -8.51 2.14
N LEU A 240 -12.96 -8.17 1.97
CA LEU A 240 -11.93 -8.37 2.98
C LEU A 240 -12.23 -7.61 4.27
N GLY A 241 -12.67 -6.36 4.15
CA GLY A 241 -13.06 -5.58 5.32
C GLY A 241 -14.24 -6.19 6.07
N ARG A 242 -15.24 -6.75 5.37
CA ARG A 242 -16.37 -7.44 6.03
C ARG A 242 -15.89 -8.67 6.79
N LEU A 243 -14.96 -9.44 6.22
CA LEU A 243 -14.40 -10.60 6.88
C LEU A 243 -13.61 -10.21 8.13
N PHE A 244 -12.85 -9.13 8.06
CA PHE A 244 -12.08 -8.60 9.18
C PHE A 244 -12.99 -8.18 10.34
N ASP A 245 -14.00 -7.34 10.07
CA ASP A 245 -14.92 -6.85 11.11
C ASP A 245 -15.69 -8.02 11.76
N ARG A 246 -16.14 -9.00 10.98
CA ARG A 246 -16.78 -10.22 11.51
C ARG A 246 -15.89 -11.02 12.44
N THR A 247 -14.59 -11.08 12.16
CA THR A 247 -13.63 -11.82 12.98
C THR A 247 -13.32 -11.06 14.27
N ALA A 248 -13.35 -9.72 14.23
CA ALA A 248 -13.17 -8.86 15.40
C ALA A 248 -14.37 -8.90 16.36
N ASP A 249 -15.60 -8.98 15.84
CA ASP A 249 -16.81 -9.09 16.66
C ASP A 249 -16.89 -10.43 17.42
N VAL A 250 -16.37 -11.52 16.84
CA VAL A 250 -16.40 -12.86 17.47
C VAL A 250 -15.41 -12.99 18.63
N SER A 251 -14.30 -12.26 18.60
CA SER A 251 -13.27 -12.28 19.66
C SER A 251 -13.61 -11.38 20.86
N HIS A 252 -14.62 -10.51 20.74
CA HIS A 252 -15.21 -9.74 21.84
C HIS A 252 -16.73 -9.99 21.92
N PRO A 253 -17.19 -11.14 22.48
CA PRO A 253 -18.59 -11.26 22.83
C PRO A 253 -18.90 -10.18 23.86
N SER A 254 -19.75 -9.24 23.46
CA SER A 254 -20.25 -8.14 24.27
C SER A 254 -20.45 -8.55 25.73
N ALA A 255 -19.70 -7.93 26.64
CA ALA A 255 -19.92 -7.96 28.08
C ALA A 255 -21.21 -7.22 28.49
N ALA A 256 -22.29 -7.33 27.69
CA ALA A 256 -23.58 -6.69 27.90
C ALA A 256 -24.68 -7.66 28.34
N ALA A 257 -24.32 -8.84 28.85
CA ALA A 257 -25.26 -9.81 29.40
C ALA A 257 -25.17 -9.99 30.93
N SER A 258 -24.47 -9.10 31.66
CA SER A 258 -24.29 -9.24 33.11
C SER A 258 -24.73 -8.03 33.96
N GLU A 259 -25.55 -7.11 33.44
CA GLU A 259 -26.15 -6.01 34.24
C GLU A 259 -27.68 -6.09 34.34
N THR A 260 -28.28 -7.24 34.03
CA THR A 260 -29.69 -7.53 34.35
C THR A 260 -29.80 -8.87 35.09
N ALA A 261 -29.35 -8.89 36.34
CA ALA A 261 -29.73 -9.89 37.34
C ALA A 261 -29.70 -9.25 38.73
#